data_AF-A0A2H4Y4A0-F1
#
_entry.id   AF-A0A2H4Y4A0-F1
#
_cell.length_a   1.000
_cell.length_b   1.000
_cell.length_c   1.000
_cell.angle_alpha   90.00
_cell.angle_beta   90.00
_cell.angle_gamma   90.00
#
_symmetry.space_group_name_H-M   'P 1'
#
loop_
_entity.id
_entity.type
_entity.pdbx_description
1 polymer ?
#
loop_
_entity_poly.entity_id
_entity_poly.type
_entity_poly.pdbx_seq_one_letter_code
_entity_poly.pdbx_strand_id
1 'polypeptide(L)'
;SLVAEMIALDLQPYSFVDNVGFNRLLEYLQPQYSLPSPTYFSRTAIPDMYENVKHIIISHLKEAESGVIHFTAGIWMSSQTREYLTLTAHWVTFDSSFKPHSEDYHCSALLHVSQIDCDYNGLSVQKHLEYLWESWITSYGLQIGITVTDNHSIGKTLNESDHSSVECFGHTVDLIVNEAIKSQRMVQNLLSIARKICERVHRSTRAKEKLAELQKEYGLPQHQLIQDVPSKWNTSFHMLERLIEQKRAIDEMSIECNFRELISCDQWEVMQSVCHALKPFEAASKEMSMHTATLSQVIPMIHILNRKIEMLFEETMGIDTMLKSLKEAMVCRLSSTLHDPRYVFATLLDPRYKASLFAE
;
A
#
# COMPACT_ATOMS: atom_id res chain seq x y z
N SER A 1 -13.31 8.44 28.59
CA SER A 1 -14.72 8.08 28.42
C SER A 1 -14.79 6.98 27.39
N LEU A 2 -15.40 5.83 27.68
CA LEU A 2 -15.50 4.71 26.72
C LEU A 2 -16.21 5.11 25.42
N VAL A 3 -17.12 6.08 25.48
CA VAL A 3 -17.78 6.61 24.28
C VAL A 3 -16.80 7.40 23.40
N ALA A 4 -15.90 8.20 24.01
CA ALA A 4 -14.88 8.93 23.26
C ALA A 4 -13.87 7.96 22.61
N GLU A 5 -13.48 6.93 23.35
CA GLU A 5 -12.61 5.86 22.85
C GLU A 5 -13.27 5.12 21.68
N MET A 6 -14.53 4.71 21.81
CA MET A 6 -15.31 4.11 20.72
C MET A 6 -15.41 5.02 19.49
N ILE A 7 -15.67 6.32 19.70
CA ILE A 7 -15.69 7.30 18.59
C ILE A 7 -14.37 7.30 17.83
N ALA A 8 -13.24 7.29 18.54
CA ALA A 8 -11.92 7.32 17.91
C ALA A 8 -11.51 5.99 17.27
N LEU A 9 -11.69 4.87 17.97
CA LEU A 9 -11.32 3.54 17.49
C LEU A 9 -12.16 3.10 16.28
N ASP A 10 -13.46 3.41 16.30
CA ASP A 10 -14.39 3.01 15.24
C ASP A 10 -14.60 4.10 14.18
N LEU A 11 -13.80 5.18 14.23
CA LEU A 11 -13.86 6.32 13.32
C LEU A 11 -15.29 6.88 13.13
N GLN A 12 -16.07 6.95 14.22
CA GLN A 12 -17.44 7.42 14.18
C GLN A 12 -17.49 8.95 14.08
N PRO A 13 -18.48 9.52 13.37
CA PRO A 13 -18.72 10.96 13.44
C PRO A 13 -19.14 11.36 14.85
N TYR A 14 -18.84 12.57 15.29
CA TYR A 14 -19.25 13.04 16.62
C TYR A 14 -20.77 13.03 16.82
N SER A 15 -21.55 13.17 15.74
CA SER A 15 -23.02 13.06 15.75
C SER A 15 -23.53 11.66 16.04
N PHE A 16 -22.65 10.65 16.11
CA PHE A 16 -22.99 9.29 16.50
C PHE A 16 -23.75 9.24 17.83
N VAL A 17 -23.41 10.13 18.76
CA VAL A 17 -24.06 10.21 20.08
C VAL A 17 -25.51 10.69 20.02
N ASP A 18 -25.96 11.26 18.90
CA ASP A 18 -27.35 11.66 18.68
C ASP A 18 -28.21 10.53 18.09
N ASN A 19 -27.61 9.37 17.78
CA ASN A 19 -28.33 8.26 17.18
C ASN A 19 -29.38 7.67 18.13
N VAL A 20 -30.62 7.56 17.67
CA VAL A 20 -31.76 7.06 18.47
C VAL A 20 -31.51 5.64 18.99
N GLY A 21 -30.96 4.75 18.15
CA GLY A 21 -30.68 3.37 18.53
C GLY A 21 -29.59 3.27 19.61
N PHE A 22 -28.53 4.07 19.49
CA PHE A 22 -27.44 4.11 20.46
C PHE A 22 -27.91 4.65 21.82
N ASN A 23 -28.70 5.73 21.81
CA ASN A 23 -29.28 6.27 23.05
C ASN A 23 -30.20 5.26 23.75
N ARG A 24 -31.09 4.57 23.02
CA ARG A 24 -31.94 3.52 23.60
C ARG A 24 -31.13 2.38 24.22
N LEU A 25 -30.04 1.97 23.58
CA LEU A 25 -29.15 0.95 24.11
C LEU A 25 -28.47 1.43 25.40
N LEU A 26 -27.94 2.65 25.42
CA LEU A 26 -27.31 3.23 26.62
C LEU A 26 -28.31 3.42 27.77
N GLU A 27 -29.54 3.87 27.48
CA GLU A 27 -30.62 3.99 28.47
C GLU A 27 -30.98 2.63 29.07
N TYR A 28 -30.95 1.56 28.28
CA TYR A 28 -31.18 0.20 28.78
C TYR A 28 -30.01 -0.31 29.65
N LEU A 29 -28.78 -0.10 29.20
CA LEU A 29 -27.57 -0.62 29.88
C LEU A 29 -27.20 0.20 31.13
N GLN A 30 -27.33 1.53 31.07
CA GLN A 30 -27.00 2.44 32.15
C GLN A 30 -27.95 3.67 32.16
N PRO A 31 -29.18 3.54 32.70
CA PRO A 31 -30.21 4.57 32.62
C PRO A 31 -29.86 5.93 33.23
N GLN A 32 -28.91 5.96 34.18
CA GLN A 32 -28.49 7.20 34.85
C GLN A 32 -27.39 7.96 34.10
N TYR A 33 -26.82 7.36 33.05
CA TYR A 33 -25.75 7.99 32.29
C TYR A 33 -26.31 9.06 31.35
N SER A 34 -25.95 10.33 31.59
CA SER A 34 -26.26 11.42 30.67
C SER A 34 -25.16 11.53 29.62
N LEU A 35 -25.51 11.21 28.38
CA LEU A 35 -24.59 11.26 27.25
C LEU A 35 -24.21 12.72 26.93
N PRO A 36 -22.91 13.07 26.87
CA PRO A 36 -22.49 14.41 26.50
C PRO A 36 -22.84 14.75 25.04
N SER A 37 -22.86 16.04 24.71
CA SER A 37 -23.15 16.51 23.35
C SER A 37 -22.02 16.21 22.37
N PRO A 38 -22.29 16.15 21.05
CA PRO A 38 -21.25 16.06 20.02
C PRO A 38 -20.17 17.15 20.15
N THR A 39 -20.57 18.35 20.58
CA THR A 39 -19.65 19.48 20.82
C THR A 39 -18.66 19.17 21.94
N TYR A 40 -19.08 18.50 23.01
CA TYR A 40 -18.17 18.10 24.09
C TYR A 40 -17.13 17.09 23.59
N PHE A 41 -17.54 16.10 22.79
CA PHE A 41 -16.60 15.13 22.23
C PHE A 41 -15.59 15.80 21.28
N SER A 42 -16.07 16.63 20.36
CA SER A 42 -15.21 17.30 19.37
C SER A 42 -14.24 18.32 19.96
N ARG A 43 -14.63 19.06 21.02
CA ARG A 43 -13.85 20.19 21.57
C ARG A 43 -13.11 19.88 22.87
N THR A 44 -13.42 18.76 23.52
CA THR A 44 -12.85 18.43 24.83
C THR A 44 -12.40 16.97 24.88
N ALA A 45 -13.32 16.00 24.86
CA ALA A 45 -12.95 14.62 25.16
C ALA A 45 -11.96 14.01 24.16
N ILE A 46 -12.12 14.27 22.85
CA ILE A 46 -11.24 13.74 21.81
C ILE A 46 -9.90 14.49 21.77
N PRO A 47 -9.87 15.85 21.81
CA PRO A 47 -8.60 16.58 21.98
C PRO A 47 -7.81 16.19 23.23
N ASP A 48 -8.46 16.05 24.39
CA ASP A 48 -7.79 15.64 25.63
C ASP A 48 -7.22 14.22 25.51
N MET A 49 -7.98 13.31 24.87
CA MET A 49 -7.51 11.95 24.60
C MET A 49 -6.33 11.94 23.63
N TYR A 50 -6.35 12.79 22.59
CA TYR A 50 -5.23 12.95 21.68
C TYR A 50 -3.97 13.41 22.40
N GLU A 51 -4.04 14.44 23.25
CA GLU A 51 -2.88 14.91 24.02
C GLU A 51 -2.35 13.83 24.97
N ASN A 52 -3.25 13.08 25.63
CA ASN A 52 -2.85 11.93 26.46
C ASN A 52 -2.10 10.86 25.65
N VAL A 53 -2.62 10.47 24.48
CA VAL A 53 -1.96 9.50 23.59
C VAL A 53 -0.64 10.05 23.06
N LYS A 54 -0.60 11.33 22.68
CA LYS A 54 0.62 12.01 22.24
C LYS A 54 1.70 11.95 23.31
N HIS A 55 1.36 12.24 24.58
CA HIS A 55 2.30 12.12 25.69
C HIS A 55 2.83 10.69 25.88
N ILE A 56 1.96 9.67 25.74
CA ILE A 56 2.36 8.27 25.78
C ILE A 56 3.33 7.95 24.65
N ILE A 57 3.01 8.32 23.41
CA ILE A 57 3.89 8.07 22.26
C ILE A 57 5.24 8.80 22.44
N ILE A 58 5.25 10.06 22.87
CA ILE A 58 6.50 10.79 23.17
C ILE A 58 7.32 10.05 24.23
N SER A 59 6.68 9.43 25.24
CA SER A 59 7.39 8.62 26.23
C SER A 59 8.01 7.37 25.60
N HIS A 60 7.31 6.69 24.68
CA HIS A 60 7.85 5.51 24.00
C HIS A 60 8.99 5.85 23.04
N LEU A 61 8.94 7.01 22.37
CA LEU A 61 10.03 7.46 21.48
C LEU A 61 11.35 7.65 22.23
N LYS A 62 11.33 7.99 23.52
CA LYS A 62 12.55 8.11 24.36
C LYS A 62 13.29 6.79 24.52
N GLU A 63 12.58 5.68 24.43
CA GLU A 63 13.12 4.32 24.57
C GLU A 63 13.67 3.78 23.25
N ALA A 64 13.77 4.63 22.23
CA ALA A 64 14.39 4.26 20.96
C ALA A 64 15.87 3.95 21.15
N GLU A 65 16.25 2.76 20.73
CA GLU A 65 17.62 2.29 20.73
C GLU A 65 18.49 3.25 19.91
N SER A 66 19.68 3.58 20.45
CA SER A 66 20.58 4.59 19.87
C SER A 66 19.98 6.01 19.70
N GLY A 67 18.77 6.27 20.22
CA GLY A 67 18.10 7.56 20.12
C GLY A 67 17.65 7.94 18.70
N VAL A 68 17.56 6.99 17.76
CA VAL A 68 17.23 7.29 16.36
C VAL A 68 15.78 6.91 16.03
N ILE A 69 15.03 7.86 15.47
CA ILE A 69 13.65 7.64 14.99
C ILE A 69 13.63 7.73 13.47
N HIS A 70 13.18 6.66 12.81
CA HIS A 70 12.97 6.61 11.38
C HIS A 70 11.53 6.98 11.03
N PHE A 71 11.27 7.37 9.78
CA PHE A 71 9.95 7.82 9.37
C PHE A 71 9.50 7.18 8.07
N THR A 72 8.19 7.04 7.91
CA THR A 72 7.54 6.93 6.60
C THR A 72 6.69 8.18 6.40
N ALA A 73 6.85 8.82 5.25
CA ALA A 73 6.10 10.03 4.89
C ALA A 73 5.49 9.84 3.50
N GLY A 74 4.24 10.24 3.33
CA GLY A 74 3.55 10.11 2.05
C GLY A 74 2.45 11.16 1.89
N ILE A 75 2.20 11.53 0.63
CA ILE A 75 1.08 12.40 0.27
C ILE A 75 0.07 11.58 -0.52
N TRP A 76 -1.17 11.56 -0.04
CA TRP A 76 -2.26 10.84 -0.70
C TRP A 76 -3.46 11.75 -0.91
N MET A 77 -4.25 11.43 -1.93
CA MET A 77 -5.45 12.19 -2.28
C MET A 77 -6.70 11.43 -1.85
N SER A 78 -7.58 12.10 -1.12
CA SER A 78 -8.89 11.59 -0.74
C SER A 78 -9.86 11.55 -1.92
N SER A 79 -10.97 10.82 -1.76
CA SER A 79 -12.07 10.80 -2.73
C SER A 79 -12.70 12.16 -3.00
N GLN A 80 -12.50 13.13 -2.11
CA GLN A 80 -12.96 14.52 -2.25
C GLN A 80 -11.88 15.43 -2.85
N THR A 81 -10.89 14.84 -3.53
CA THR A 81 -9.78 15.54 -4.19
C THR A 81 -8.99 16.47 -3.27
N ARG A 82 -8.93 16.15 -1.97
CA ARG A 82 -8.08 16.83 -0.98
C ARG A 82 -6.83 16.01 -0.72
N GLU A 83 -5.70 16.67 -0.63
CA GLU A 83 -4.40 16.03 -0.37
C GLU A 83 -4.10 16.02 1.13
N TYR A 84 -3.52 14.92 1.58
CA TYR A 84 -3.17 14.68 2.96
C TYR A 84 -1.72 14.23 3.05
N LEU A 85 -0.95 14.88 3.92
CA LEU A 85 0.36 14.41 4.35
C LEU A 85 0.18 13.48 5.54
N THR A 86 0.83 12.32 5.47
CA THR A 86 0.90 11.35 6.57
C THR A 86 2.35 11.20 7.02
N LEU A 87 2.58 11.17 8.33
CA LEU A 87 3.88 10.92 8.94
C LEU A 87 3.75 9.83 10.01
N THR A 88 4.51 8.75 9.85
CA THR A 88 4.59 7.65 10.81
C THR A 88 6.02 7.52 11.29
N ALA A 89 6.22 7.38 12.60
CA ALA A 89 7.51 7.09 13.19
C ALA A 89 7.73 5.59 13.36
N HIS A 90 8.98 5.17 13.23
CA HIS A 90 9.46 3.81 13.40
C HIS A 90 10.73 3.83 14.24
N TRP A 91 10.81 2.97 15.25
CA TRP A 91 11.99 2.83 16.10
C TRP A 91 12.13 1.40 16.60
N VAL A 92 13.28 1.09 17.17
CA VAL A 92 13.54 -0.19 17.83
C VAL A 92 13.66 0.07 19.32
N THR A 93 13.08 -0.78 20.16
CA THR A 93 13.30 -0.74 21.61
C THR A 93 13.44 -2.15 22.17
N PHE A 94 14.43 -2.35 23.04
CA PHE A 94 14.64 -3.60 23.76
C PHE A 94 13.93 -3.63 25.13
N ASP A 95 13.32 -2.52 25.55
CA ASP A 95 12.58 -2.50 26.80
C ASP A 95 11.27 -3.31 26.67
N SER A 96 11.00 -4.11 27.70
CA SER A 96 9.85 -5.00 27.81
C SER A 96 8.62 -4.32 28.45
N SER A 97 8.81 -3.14 29.06
CA SER A 97 7.81 -2.47 29.89
C SER A 97 6.55 -2.00 29.13
N PHE A 98 6.63 -1.87 27.79
CA PHE A 98 5.54 -1.33 26.96
C PHE A 98 5.03 -2.31 25.88
N LYS A 99 5.34 -3.61 25.99
CA LYS A 99 5.02 -4.60 24.95
C LYS A 99 3.70 -5.33 25.16
N PRO A 100 2.74 -5.26 24.22
CA PRO A 100 1.69 -6.26 24.09
C PRO A 100 2.23 -7.48 23.33
N HIS A 101 2.76 -8.48 24.06
CA HIS A 101 2.94 -9.89 23.63
C HIS A 101 3.36 -10.17 22.16
N SER A 102 4.25 -9.38 21.56
CA SER A 102 4.85 -9.68 20.25
C SER A 102 6.36 -9.82 20.34
N GLU A 103 6.90 -10.76 19.58
CA GLU A 103 8.32 -11.18 19.57
C GLU A 103 9.26 -10.17 18.87
N ASP A 104 8.74 -9.06 18.34
CA ASP A 104 9.52 -8.05 17.62
C ASP A 104 9.94 -6.87 18.53
N TYR A 105 11.10 -6.29 18.25
CA TYR A 105 11.62 -5.09 18.89
C TYR A 105 11.29 -3.82 18.10
N HIS A 106 10.75 -3.95 16.89
CA HIS A 106 10.22 -2.85 16.10
C HIS A 106 8.94 -2.27 16.72
N CYS A 107 8.89 -0.94 16.74
CA CYS A 107 7.74 -0.16 17.15
C CYS A 107 7.41 0.88 16.07
N SER A 108 6.12 1.21 15.95
CA SER A 108 5.67 2.27 15.05
C SER A 108 4.48 3.03 15.62
N ALA A 109 4.38 4.32 15.29
CA ALA A 109 3.22 5.14 15.62
C ALA A 109 2.91 6.11 14.48
N LEU A 110 1.65 6.15 14.07
CA LEU A 110 1.13 7.20 13.20
C LEU A 110 1.11 8.50 13.99
N LEU A 111 1.98 9.44 13.62
CA LEU A 111 2.14 10.70 14.34
C LEU A 111 1.18 11.76 13.84
N HIS A 112 0.95 11.81 12.53
CA HIS A 112 0.14 12.88 11.97
C HIS A 112 -0.52 12.51 10.65
N VAL A 113 -1.73 13.04 10.47
CA VAL A 113 -2.45 13.11 9.20
C VAL A 113 -3.02 14.52 9.07
N SER A 114 -2.49 15.31 8.15
CA SER A 114 -2.93 16.69 7.92
C SER A 114 -3.31 16.93 6.48
N GLN A 115 -4.42 17.62 6.25
CA GLN A 115 -4.71 18.17 4.93
C GLN A 115 -3.61 19.17 4.57
N ILE A 116 -3.09 19.06 3.35
CA ILE A 116 -2.18 20.05 2.77
C ILE A 116 -2.89 20.69 1.58
N ASP A 117 -2.90 22.01 1.53
CA ASP A 117 -3.35 22.74 0.34
C ASP A 117 -2.10 23.15 -0.44
N CYS A 118 -1.81 22.41 -1.52
CA CYS A 118 -0.61 22.64 -2.35
C CYS A 118 -0.54 24.07 -2.94
N ASP A 119 -1.67 24.78 -3.00
CA ASP A 119 -1.74 26.12 -3.59
C ASP A 119 -1.83 27.27 -2.57
N TYR A 120 -2.19 27.04 -1.30
CA TYR A 120 -2.72 28.13 -0.45
C TYR A 120 -1.84 28.62 0.71
N ASN A 121 -0.82 27.88 1.15
CA ASN A 121 -0.09 28.27 2.37
C ASN A 121 1.36 28.73 2.20
N GLY A 122 1.98 28.61 1.01
CA GLY A 122 3.38 29.03 0.81
C GLY A 122 4.41 28.38 1.76
N LEU A 123 3.97 27.43 2.58
CA LEU A 123 4.78 26.58 3.43
C LEU A 123 5.13 25.36 2.59
N SER A 124 6.39 25.23 2.20
CA SER A 124 6.90 24.03 1.55
C SER A 124 6.59 22.81 2.43
N VAL A 125 6.37 21.66 1.82
CA VAL A 125 6.22 20.36 2.52
C VAL A 125 7.36 20.17 3.54
N GLN A 126 8.54 20.70 3.25
CA GLN A 126 9.67 20.82 4.17
C GLN A 126 9.30 21.42 5.52
N LYS A 127 8.76 22.64 5.53
CA LYS A 127 8.45 23.38 6.77
C LYS A 127 7.40 22.66 7.60
N HIS A 128 6.49 21.97 6.93
CA HIS A 128 5.49 21.17 7.61
C HIS A 128 6.12 19.95 8.27
N LEU A 129 7.05 19.25 7.59
CA LEU A 129 7.81 18.15 8.19
C LEU A 129 8.71 18.62 9.35
N GLU A 130 9.41 19.74 9.19
CA GLU A 130 10.21 20.38 10.25
C GLU A 130 9.35 20.69 11.48
N TYR A 131 8.20 21.34 11.29
CA TYR A 131 7.24 21.59 12.37
C TYR A 131 6.79 20.29 13.06
N LEU A 132 6.48 19.25 12.29
CA LEU A 132 6.08 17.97 12.85
C LEU A 132 7.21 17.35 13.67
N TRP A 133 8.44 17.33 13.16
CA TRP A 133 9.58 16.82 13.90
C TRP A 133 9.85 17.61 15.18
N GLU A 134 9.80 18.95 15.13
CA GLU A 134 9.91 19.79 16.33
C GLU A 134 8.81 19.49 17.37
N SER A 135 7.62 19.10 16.92
CA SER A 135 6.49 18.80 17.81
C SER A 135 6.52 17.41 18.45
N TRP A 136 7.20 16.44 17.82
CA TRP A 136 7.24 15.03 18.24
C TRP A 136 8.60 14.61 18.80
N ILE A 137 9.69 15.10 18.21
CA ILE A 137 11.09 14.78 18.54
C ILE A 137 11.62 15.82 19.52
N THR A 138 10.94 15.93 20.66
CA THR A 138 11.18 16.98 21.68
C THR A 138 12.17 16.56 22.76
N SER A 139 12.47 15.27 22.86
CA SER A 139 13.29 14.72 23.94
C SER A 139 14.78 14.82 23.61
N TYR A 140 15.58 15.18 24.60
CA TYR A 140 17.03 15.28 24.44
C TYR A 140 17.65 13.94 24.03
N GLY A 141 18.53 13.98 23.05
CA GLY A 141 19.21 12.79 22.53
C GLY A 141 18.50 12.08 21.38
N LEU A 142 17.24 12.44 21.08
CA LEU A 142 16.56 11.91 19.90
C LEU A 142 17.05 12.57 18.61
N GLN A 143 17.22 11.75 17.57
CA GLN A 143 17.69 12.15 16.26
C GLN A 143 16.71 11.67 15.18
N ILE A 144 16.56 12.50 14.15
CA ILE A 144 15.82 12.15 12.94
C ILE A 144 16.71 11.24 12.09
N GLY A 145 16.27 10.00 11.91
CA GLY A 145 16.90 9.02 11.05
C GLY A 145 16.46 9.16 9.59
N ILE A 146 16.33 8.01 8.93
CA ILE A 146 15.94 7.92 7.52
C ILE A 146 14.42 8.07 7.38
N THR A 147 14.00 8.84 6.38
CA THR A 147 12.60 8.91 5.94
C THR A 147 12.38 8.14 4.65
N VAL A 148 11.49 7.14 4.67
CA VAL A 148 11.02 6.44 3.48
C VAL A 148 9.84 7.21 2.89
N THR A 149 9.84 7.46 1.58
CA THR A 149 8.74 8.16 0.90
C THR A 149 8.48 7.61 -0.49
N ASP A 150 7.21 7.57 -0.89
CA ASP A 150 6.77 7.30 -2.26
C ASP A 150 6.66 8.59 -3.10
N ASN A 151 6.87 9.75 -2.47
CA ASN A 151 6.67 11.04 -3.09
C ASN A 151 8.02 11.70 -3.41
N HIS A 152 8.27 11.90 -4.71
CA HIS A 152 9.51 12.50 -5.20
C HIS A 152 9.75 13.93 -4.68
N SER A 153 8.70 14.75 -4.49
CA SER A 153 8.89 16.12 -3.98
C SER A 153 9.34 16.10 -2.52
N ILE A 154 8.76 15.24 -1.69
CA ILE A 154 9.26 14.99 -0.31
C ILE A 154 10.72 14.54 -0.36
N GLY A 155 11.03 13.49 -1.13
CA GLY A 155 12.39 12.93 -1.17
C GLY A 155 13.43 13.97 -1.60
N LYS A 156 13.14 14.74 -2.65
CA LYS A 156 14.00 15.83 -3.12
C LYS A 156 14.21 16.89 -2.03
N THR A 157 13.12 17.38 -1.44
CA THR A 157 13.17 18.39 -0.38
C THR A 157 13.98 17.91 0.83
N LEU A 158 13.83 16.66 1.24
CA LEU A 158 14.59 16.10 2.34
C LEU A 158 16.07 16.00 2.02
N ASN A 159 16.43 15.55 0.83
CA ASN A 159 17.84 15.43 0.42
C ASN A 159 18.52 16.79 0.18
N GLU A 160 17.76 17.85 -0.11
CA GLU A 160 18.25 19.24 -0.17
C GLU A 160 18.42 19.85 1.23
N SER A 161 17.76 19.28 2.24
CA SER A 161 17.97 19.56 3.66
C SER A 161 18.99 18.58 4.27
N ASP A 162 19.41 18.79 5.51
CA ASP A 162 20.33 17.87 6.22
C ASP A 162 19.64 16.54 6.64
N HIS A 163 18.55 16.14 5.98
CA HIS A 163 17.77 14.95 6.29
C HIS A 163 17.95 13.85 5.23
N SER A 164 18.09 12.60 5.68
CA SER A 164 18.26 11.46 4.78
C SER A 164 16.91 10.87 4.37
N SER A 165 16.69 10.71 3.06
CA SER A 165 15.54 9.98 2.54
C SER A 165 15.92 8.76 1.71
N VAL A 166 14.98 7.82 1.60
CA VAL A 166 15.01 6.71 0.64
C VAL A 166 13.66 6.58 -0.06
N GLU A 167 13.69 6.15 -1.32
CA GLU A 167 12.47 5.86 -2.06
C GLU A 167 11.79 4.60 -1.52
N CYS A 168 10.46 4.60 -1.49
CA CYS A 168 9.68 3.42 -1.18
C CYS A 168 9.86 2.37 -2.28
N PHE A 169 10.50 1.24 -1.95
CA PHE A 169 10.74 0.15 -2.90
C PHE A 169 9.44 -0.34 -3.58
N GLY A 170 8.35 -0.49 -2.83
CA GLY A 170 7.06 -0.89 -3.39
C GLY A 170 6.55 0.10 -4.45
N HIS A 171 6.68 1.40 -4.19
CA HIS A 171 6.34 2.43 -5.17
C HIS A 171 7.27 2.39 -6.39
N THR A 172 8.58 2.16 -6.21
CA THR A 172 9.52 2.01 -7.32
C THR A 172 9.15 0.81 -8.20
N VAL A 173 8.75 -0.32 -7.61
CA VAL A 173 8.21 -1.48 -8.33
C VAL A 173 6.94 -1.12 -9.11
N ASP A 174 6.01 -0.37 -8.49
CA ASP A 174 4.80 0.09 -9.17
C ASP A 174 5.12 0.92 -10.41
N LEU A 175 6.11 1.82 -10.33
CA LEU A 175 6.54 2.61 -11.48
C LEU A 175 7.13 1.74 -12.60
N ILE A 176 8.00 0.78 -12.25
CA ILE A 176 8.64 -0.15 -13.18
C ILE A 176 7.59 -0.96 -13.93
N VAL A 177 6.65 -1.56 -13.21
CA VAL A 177 5.62 -2.41 -13.82
C VAL A 177 4.68 -1.60 -14.70
N ASN A 178 4.26 -0.41 -14.24
CA ASN A 178 3.40 0.47 -15.03
C ASN A 178 4.09 0.94 -16.32
N GLU A 179 5.37 1.28 -16.25
CA GLU A 179 6.17 1.65 -17.42
C GLU A 179 6.23 0.49 -18.43
N ALA A 180 6.50 -0.72 -17.95
CA ALA A 180 6.57 -1.90 -18.79
C ALA A 180 5.23 -2.25 -19.45
N ILE A 181 4.12 -2.26 -18.71
CA ILE A 181 2.78 -2.49 -19.27
C ILE A 181 2.48 -1.48 -20.37
N LYS A 182 2.90 -0.22 -20.20
CA LYS A 182 2.68 0.85 -21.18
C LYS A 182 3.59 0.73 -22.40
N SER A 183 4.74 0.10 -22.30
CA SER A 183 5.70 -0.04 -23.41
C SER A 183 5.17 -0.92 -24.54
N GLN A 184 4.20 -1.81 -24.27
CA GLN A 184 3.68 -2.75 -25.25
C GLN A 184 2.19 -2.55 -25.57
N ARG A 185 1.91 -2.04 -26.78
CA ARG A 185 0.55 -1.73 -27.26
C ARG A 185 -0.42 -2.91 -27.20
N MET A 186 0.05 -4.12 -27.50
CA MET A 186 -0.81 -5.33 -27.45
C MET A 186 -1.33 -5.60 -26.04
N VAL A 187 -0.48 -5.44 -25.02
CA VAL A 187 -0.87 -5.59 -23.60
C VAL A 187 -1.87 -4.52 -23.20
N GLN A 188 -1.67 -3.27 -23.61
CA GLN A 188 -2.63 -2.19 -23.36
C GLN A 188 -4.01 -2.46 -24.00
N ASN A 189 -4.02 -2.97 -25.24
CA ASN A 189 -5.25 -3.35 -25.93
C ASN A 189 -5.96 -4.50 -25.20
N LEU A 190 -5.22 -5.52 -24.76
CA LEU A 190 -5.75 -6.63 -23.98
C LEU A 190 -6.41 -6.15 -22.68
N LEU A 191 -5.74 -5.27 -21.92
CA LEU A 191 -6.30 -4.68 -20.70
C LEU A 191 -7.58 -3.88 -20.97
N SER A 192 -7.66 -3.20 -22.12
CA SER A 192 -8.87 -2.48 -22.55
C SER A 192 -10.05 -3.43 -22.80
N ILE A 193 -9.81 -4.55 -23.48
CA ILE A 193 -10.83 -5.58 -23.76
C ILE A 193 -11.28 -6.24 -22.45
N ALA A 194 -10.32 -6.64 -21.61
CA ALA A 194 -10.57 -7.22 -20.29
C ALA A 194 -11.51 -6.33 -19.46
N ARG A 195 -11.21 -5.02 -19.37
CA ARG A 195 -12.05 -4.03 -18.69
C ARG A 195 -13.46 -3.97 -19.24
N LYS A 196 -13.62 -3.94 -20.56
CA LYS A 196 -14.95 -3.86 -21.20
C LYS A 196 -15.80 -5.10 -20.93
N ILE A 197 -15.19 -6.29 -20.91
CA ILE A 197 -15.87 -7.54 -20.57
C ILE A 197 -16.33 -7.51 -19.12
N CYS A 198 -15.42 -7.18 -18.19
CA CYS A 198 -15.76 -7.03 -16.78
C CYS A 198 -16.90 -6.02 -16.58
N GLU A 199 -16.78 -4.81 -17.13
CA GLU A 199 -17.79 -3.76 -17.04
C GLU A 199 -19.15 -4.22 -17.58
N ARG A 200 -19.18 -4.92 -18.72
CA ARG A 200 -20.42 -5.40 -19.33
C ARG A 200 -21.09 -6.49 -18.49
N VAL A 201 -20.33 -7.42 -17.91
CA VAL A 201 -20.86 -8.41 -16.97
C VAL A 201 -21.40 -7.72 -15.72
N HIS A 202 -20.68 -6.75 -15.16
CA HIS A 202 -21.15 -5.99 -13.99
C HIS A 202 -22.48 -5.25 -14.22
N ARG A 203 -22.72 -4.77 -15.44
CA ARG A 203 -23.95 -4.05 -15.80
C ARG A 203 -25.11 -4.94 -16.20
N SER A 204 -24.87 -6.17 -16.65
CA SER A 204 -25.88 -7.05 -17.21
C SER A 204 -26.27 -8.17 -16.24
N THR A 205 -27.48 -8.12 -15.69
CA THR A 205 -28.03 -9.20 -14.84
C THR A 205 -28.02 -10.54 -15.57
N ARG A 206 -28.42 -10.56 -16.84
CA ARG A 206 -28.38 -11.77 -17.68
C ARG A 206 -26.97 -12.35 -17.79
N ALA A 207 -25.95 -11.51 -17.96
CA ALA A 207 -24.57 -11.99 -18.07
C ALA A 207 -24.05 -12.53 -16.73
N LYS A 208 -24.43 -11.92 -15.60
CA LYS A 208 -24.09 -12.43 -14.25
C LYS A 208 -24.73 -13.79 -13.97
N GLU A 209 -26.02 -13.92 -14.27
CA GLU A 209 -26.75 -15.18 -14.09
C GLU A 209 -26.16 -16.28 -14.96
N LYS A 210 -25.89 -15.99 -16.24
CA LYS A 210 -25.27 -16.93 -17.16
C LYS A 210 -23.86 -17.34 -16.74
N LEU A 211 -23.05 -16.37 -16.29
CA LEU A 211 -21.72 -16.67 -15.75
C LEU A 211 -21.82 -17.60 -14.53
N ALA A 212 -22.75 -17.35 -13.61
CA ALA A 212 -22.94 -18.18 -12.42
C ALA A 212 -23.46 -19.59 -12.75
N GLU A 213 -24.30 -19.73 -13.78
CA GLU A 213 -24.73 -21.03 -14.32
C GLU A 213 -23.54 -21.82 -14.86
N LEU A 214 -22.77 -21.22 -15.78
CA LEU A 214 -21.61 -21.86 -16.41
C LEU A 214 -20.49 -22.17 -15.41
N GLN A 215 -20.31 -21.34 -14.38
CA GLN A 215 -19.40 -21.62 -13.28
C GLN A 215 -19.76 -22.93 -12.58
N LYS A 216 -21.05 -23.16 -12.29
CA LYS A 216 -21.51 -24.40 -11.66
C LYS A 216 -21.36 -25.59 -12.60
N GLU A 217 -21.73 -25.42 -13.87
CA GLU A 217 -21.62 -26.47 -14.88
C GLU A 217 -20.16 -26.93 -15.09
N TYR A 218 -19.23 -25.99 -15.12
CA TYR A 218 -17.80 -26.26 -15.32
C TYR A 218 -17.03 -26.54 -14.04
N GLY A 219 -17.68 -26.53 -12.87
CA GLY A 219 -17.03 -26.73 -11.58
C GLY A 219 -16.00 -25.63 -11.23
N LEU A 220 -16.20 -24.42 -11.75
CA LEU A 220 -15.35 -23.27 -11.46
C LEU A 220 -15.77 -22.59 -10.15
N PRO A 221 -14.85 -21.88 -9.46
CA PRO A 221 -15.21 -21.01 -8.36
C PRO A 221 -16.28 -20.00 -8.77
N GLN A 222 -17.33 -19.83 -7.95
CA GLN A 222 -18.45 -18.92 -8.22
C GLN A 222 -18.09 -17.47 -7.88
N HIS A 223 -17.02 -16.99 -8.49
CA HIS A 223 -16.45 -15.68 -8.25
C HIS A 223 -17.05 -14.64 -9.20
N GLN A 224 -17.28 -13.43 -8.70
CA GLN A 224 -17.58 -12.28 -9.56
C GLN A 224 -16.33 -11.85 -10.32
N LEU A 225 -16.49 -11.26 -11.51
CA LEU A 225 -15.37 -10.65 -12.23
C LEU A 225 -14.86 -9.43 -11.46
N ILE A 226 -13.60 -9.07 -11.66
CA ILE A 226 -12.96 -7.93 -10.99
C ILE A 226 -12.82 -6.80 -12.01
N GLN A 227 -13.20 -5.58 -11.62
CA GLN A 227 -12.88 -4.38 -12.38
C GLN A 227 -11.60 -3.78 -11.83
N ASP A 228 -10.63 -3.49 -12.70
CA ASP A 228 -9.37 -2.86 -12.27
C ASP A 228 -9.50 -1.34 -12.07
N VAL A 229 -8.49 -0.80 -11.42
CA VAL A 229 -8.20 0.64 -11.36
C VAL A 229 -6.93 0.84 -12.22
N PRO A 230 -7.03 1.44 -13.43
CA PRO A 230 -5.90 1.48 -14.38
C PRO A 230 -4.62 2.15 -13.88
N SER A 231 -4.70 2.97 -12.83
CA SER A 231 -3.52 3.57 -12.18
C SER A 231 -2.80 2.64 -11.20
N LYS A 232 -3.39 1.48 -10.88
CA LYS A 232 -2.89 0.48 -9.92
C LYS A 232 -2.74 -0.87 -10.61
N TRP A 233 -1.55 -1.13 -11.15
CA TRP A 233 -1.26 -2.30 -11.97
C TRP A 233 -1.61 -3.64 -11.31
N ASN A 234 -1.49 -3.74 -9.98
CA ASN A 234 -1.84 -4.94 -9.21
C ASN A 234 -3.33 -5.30 -9.33
N THR A 235 -4.21 -4.28 -9.41
CA THR A 235 -5.64 -4.51 -9.66
C THR A 235 -5.90 -5.03 -11.08
N SER A 236 -5.12 -4.57 -12.06
CA SER A 236 -5.16 -5.10 -13.43
C SER A 236 -4.66 -6.55 -13.47
N PHE A 237 -3.58 -6.87 -12.75
CA PHE A 237 -3.08 -8.24 -12.60
C PHE A 237 -4.16 -9.18 -12.04
N HIS A 238 -4.79 -8.84 -10.92
CA HIS A 238 -5.85 -9.67 -10.34
C HIS A 238 -7.11 -9.77 -11.22
N MET A 239 -7.44 -8.72 -11.97
CA MET A 239 -8.49 -8.80 -12.99
C MET A 239 -8.14 -9.85 -14.04
N LEU A 240 -6.93 -9.83 -14.58
CA LEU A 240 -6.49 -10.81 -15.58
C LEU A 240 -6.45 -12.24 -15.02
N GLU A 241 -5.94 -12.44 -13.80
CA GLU A 241 -5.98 -13.75 -13.13
C GLU A 241 -7.41 -14.28 -12.97
N ARG A 242 -8.35 -13.41 -12.55
CA ARG A 242 -9.77 -13.77 -12.43
C ARG A 242 -10.39 -14.10 -13.80
N LEU A 243 -10.00 -13.41 -14.86
CA LEU A 243 -10.47 -13.75 -16.21
C LEU A 243 -9.92 -15.10 -16.68
N ILE A 244 -8.65 -15.40 -16.42
CA ILE A 244 -8.03 -16.69 -16.76
C ILE A 244 -8.72 -17.83 -15.99
N GLU A 245 -8.96 -17.66 -14.69
CA GLU A 245 -9.70 -18.63 -13.85
C GLU A 245 -11.08 -18.97 -14.46
N GLN A 246 -11.72 -17.96 -15.04
CA GLN A 246 -13.09 -18.03 -15.54
C GLN A 246 -13.17 -18.21 -17.07
N LYS A 247 -12.03 -18.49 -17.75
CA LYS A 247 -11.88 -18.48 -19.22
C LYS A 247 -13.02 -19.21 -19.94
N ARG A 248 -13.27 -20.48 -19.57
CA ARG A 248 -14.29 -21.32 -20.22
C ARG A 248 -15.70 -20.73 -20.10
N ALA A 249 -16.07 -20.28 -18.90
CA ALA A 249 -17.37 -19.68 -18.67
C ALA A 249 -17.51 -18.32 -19.37
N ILE A 250 -16.43 -17.53 -19.43
CA ILE A 250 -16.43 -16.23 -20.12
C ILE A 250 -16.60 -16.39 -21.62
N ASP A 251 -15.87 -17.31 -22.26
CA ASP A 251 -15.94 -17.49 -23.72
C ASP A 251 -17.37 -17.84 -24.15
N GLU A 252 -18.01 -18.80 -23.48
CA GLU A 252 -19.38 -19.22 -23.80
C GLU A 252 -20.43 -18.18 -23.40
N MET A 253 -20.33 -17.59 -22.19
CA MET A 253 -21.23 -16.52 -21.76
C MET A 253 -21.20 -15.33 -22.73
N SER A 254 -20.02 -14.99 -23.25
CA SER A 254 -19.85 -13.89 -24.19
C SER A 254 -20.57 -14.17 -25.52
N ILE A 255 -20.55 -15.42 -26.00
CA ILE A 255 -21.27 -15.86 -27.19
C ILE A 255 -22.79 -15.82 -26.92
N GLU A 256 -23.26 -16.46 -25.85
CA GLU A 256 -24.69 -16.54 -25.52
C GLU A 256 -25.34 -15.19 -25.21
N CYS A 257 -24.56 -14.25 -24.67
CA CYS A 257 -25.02 -12.89 -24.36
C CYS A 257 -24.74 -11.88 -25.49
N ASN A 258 -24.30 -12.33 -26.67
CA ASN A 258 -24.01 -11.49 -27.85
C ASN A 258 -23.07 -10.32 -27.53
N PHE A 259 -21.94 -10.61 -26.90
CA PHE A 259 -20.90 -9.62 -26.65
C PHE A 259 -20.24 -9.23 -27.98
N ARG A 260 -19.95 -7.94 -28.16
CA ARG A 260 -19.35 -7.42 -29.40
C ARG A 260 -17.86 -7.75 -29.51
N GLU A 261 -17.19 -7.81 -28.36
CA GLU A 261 -15.76 -8.09 -28.26
C GLU A 261 -15.63 -9.44 -27.54
N LEU A 262 -14.91 -10.37 -28.18
CA LEU A 262 -14.55 -11.68 -27.64
C LEU A 262 -13.03 -11.71 -27.46
N ILE A 263 -12.54 -12.50 -26.50
CA ILE A 263 -11.11 -12.71 -26.30
C ILE A 263 -10.67 -13.84 -27.26
N SER A 264 -9.69 -13.58 -28.11
CA SER A 264 -9.14 -14.62 -28.99
C SER A 264 -8.23 -15.61 -28.25
N CYS A 265 -7.95 -16.76 -28.85
CA CYS A 265 -6.99 -17.73 -28.29
C CYS A 265 -5.63 -17.08 -28.01
N ASP A 266 -5.08 -16.34 -28.97
CA ASP A 266 -3.81 -15.62 -28.81
C ASP A 266 -3.88 -14.58 -27.68
N GLN A 267 -5.00 -13.88 -27.53
CA GLN A 267 -5.18 -12.91 -26.44
C GLN A 267 -5.21 -13.60 -25.07
N TRP A 268 -5.80 -14.79 -24.97
CA TRP A 268 -5.75 -15.59 -23.75
C TRP A 268 -4.32 -16.06 -23.43
N GLU A 269 -3.53 -16.45 -24.42
CA GLU A 269 -2.13 -16.84 -24.24
C GLU A 269 -1.25 -15.66 -23.81
N VAL A 270 -1.45 -14.49 -24.44
CA VAL A 270 -0.78 -13.25 -24.02
C VAL A 270 -1.22 -12.87 -22.60
N MET A 271 -2.50 -13.04 -22.24
CA MET A 271 -2.98 -12.77 -20.88
C MET A 271 -2.28 -13.65 -19.84
N GLN A 272 -2.11 -14.94 -20.14
CA GLN A 272 -1.36 -15.87 -19.29
C GLN A 272 0.11 -15.45 -19.18
N SER A 273 0.74 -15.08 -20.29
CA SER A 273 2.12 -14.57 -20.31
C SER A 273 2.29 -13.31 -19.46
N VAL A 274 1.36 -12.35 -19.57
CA VAL A 274 1.36 -11.12 -18.75
C VAL A 274 1.21 -11.46 -17.27
N CYS A 275 0.25 -12.33 -16.90
CA CYS A 275 0.09 -12.72 -15.50
C CYS A 275 1.34 -13.42 -14.96
N HIS A 276 1.91 -14.35 -15.73
CA HIS A 276 3.13 -15.06 -15.36
C HIS A 276 4.31 -14.09 -15.16
N ALA A 277 4.43 -13.07 -16.02
CA ALA A 277 5.48 -12.06 -15.91
C ALA A 277 5.30 -11.11 -14.72
N LEU A 278 4.06 -10.75 -14.38
CA LEU A 278 3.76 -9.80 -13.29
C LEU A 278 3.69 -10.45 -11.90
N LYS A 279 3.44 -11.76 -11.82
CA LYS A 279 3.35 -12.53 -10.57
C LYS A 279 4.54 -12.33 -9.60
N PRO A 280 5.82 -12.39 -10.02
CA PRO A 280 6.93 -12.16 -9.09
C PRO A 280 6.94 -10.73 -8.49
N PHE A 281 6.48 -9.74 -9.26
CA PHE A 281 6.37 -8.36 -8.77
C PHE A 281 5.20 -8.22 -7.79
N GLU A 282 4.09 -8.94 -7.98
CA GLU A 282 2.96 -8.89 -7.04
C GLU A 282 3.39 -9.46 -5.69
N ALA A 283 4.10 -10.59 -5.72
CA ALA A 283 4.63 -11.21 -4.51
C ALA A 283 5.60 -10.26 -3.79
N ALA A 284 6.49 -9.59 -4.53
CA ALA A 284 7.43 -8.62 -3.97
C ALA A 284 6.72 -7.40 -3.37
N SER A 285 5.76 -6.79 -4.08
CA SER A 285 5.00 -5.65 -3.58
C SER A 285 4.17 -6.02 -2.34
N LYS A 286 3.58 -7.22 -2.31
CA LYS A 286 2.81 -7.71 -1.16
C LYS A 286 3.69 -7.93 0.07
N GLU A 287 4.84 -8.57 -0.09
CA GLU A 287 5.82 -8.77 0.99
C GLU A 287 6.29 -7.42 1.55
N MET A 288 6.65 -6.49 0.67
CA MET A 288 7.18 -5.17 1.05
C MET A 288 6.12 -4.21 1.58
N SER A 289 4.83 -4.56 1.50
CA SER A 289 3.72 -3.81 2.10
C SER A 289 3.37 -4.31 3.51
N MET A 290 4.00 -5.38 3.99
CA MET A 290 3.78 -5.88 5.35
C MET A 290 4.39 -4.94 6.38
N HIS A 291 3.79 -4.84 7.56
CA HIS A 291 4.31 -4.02 8.66
C HIS A 291 5.69 -4.49 9.15
N THR A 292 5.98 -5.77 8.98
CA THR A 292 7.27 -6.41 9.29
C THR A 292 8.31 -6.29 8.17
N ALA A 293 8.00 -5.58 7.07
CA ALA A 293 8.93 -5.45 5.95
C ALA A 293 10.13 -4.58 6.33
N THR A 294 11.33 -5.04 5.98
CA THR A 294 12.59 -4.39 6.38
C THR A 294 13.44 -4.01 5.17
N LEU A 295 14.31 -2.99 5.34
CA LEU A 295 15.27 -2.61 4.29
C LEU A 295 16.18 -3.76 3.86
N SER A 296 16.43 -4.73 4.74
CA SER A 296 17.26 -5.92 4.46
C SER A 296 16.72 -6.82 3.37
N GLN A 297 15.42 -6.76 3.06
CA GLN A 297 14.78 -7.58 2.03
C GLN A 297 14.94 -7.00 0.62
N VAL A 298 15.29 -5.71 0.50
CA VAL A 298 15.29 -4.97 -0.77
C VAL A 298 16.35 -5.49 -1.73
N ILE A 299 17.60 -5.63 -1.30
CA ILE A 299 18.68 -6.18 -2.16
C ILE A 299 18.37 -7.62 -2.60
N PRO A 300 17.97 -8.55 -1.70
CA PRO A 300 17.52 -9.88 -2.11
C PRO A 300 16.39 -9.84 -3.14
N MET A 301 15.39 -8.96 -2.96
CA MET A 301 14.28 -8.82 -3.90
C MET A 301 14.73 -8.34 -5.27
N ILE A 302 15.63 -7.36 -5.35
CA ILE A 302 16.18 -6.89 -6.63
C ILE A 302 16.83 -8.06 -7.39
N HIS A 303 17.65 -8.86 -6.71
CA HIS A 303 18.29 -10.03 -7.34
C HIS A 303 17.28 -11.09 -7.79
N ILE A 304 16.29 -11.39 -6.95
CA ILE A 304 15.23 -12.36 -7.27
C ILE A 304 14.42 -11.91 -8.48
N LEU A 305 13.98 -10.65 -8.51
CA LEU A 305 13.21 -10.08 -9.60
C LEU A 305 14.03 -10.06 -10.90
N ASN A 306 15.28 -9.61 -10.87
CA ASN A 306 16.15 -9.61 -12.06
C ASN A 306 16.33 -11.04 -12.62
N ARG A 307 16.62 -12.02 -11.77
CA ARG A 307 16.73 -13.42 -12.19
C ARG A 307 15.42 -13.95 -12.78
N LYS A 308 14.29 -13.59 -12.18
CA LYS A 308 12.97 -13.99 -12.70
C LYS A 308 12.71 -13.38 -14.08
N ILE A 309 13.02 -12.10 -14.29
CA ILE A 309 12.89 -11.44 -15.61
C ILE A 309 13.70 -12.18 -16.67
N GLU A 310 14.91 -12.64 -16.35
CA GLU A 310 15.74 -13.38 -17.29
C GLU A 310 15.11 -14.71 -17.71
N MET A 311 14.52 -15.45 -16.78
CA MET A 311 13.79 -16.70 -17.07
C MET A 311 12.53 -16.43 -17.91
N LEU A 312 11.85 -15.30 -17.69
CA LEU A 312 10.60 -14.97 -18.38
C LEU A 312 10.74 -14.82 -19.90
N PHE A 313 11.93 -14.50 -20.41
CA PHE A 313 12.18 -14.43 -21.86
C PHE A 313 12.06 -15.78 -22.57
N GLU A 314 12.27 -16.89 -21.85
CA GLU A 314 12.13 -18.25 -22.38
C GLU A 314 10.76 -18.86 -22.06
N GLU A 315 10.12 -18.40 -20.97
CA GLU A 315 8.88 -18.97 -20.45
C GLU A 315 7.60 -18.31 -21.01
N THR A 316 7.70 -17.13 -21.64
CA THR A 316 6.54 -16.36 -22.09
C THR A 316 6.60 -16.04 -23.58
N MET A 317 5.43 -15.77 -24.17
CA MET A 317 5.32 -15.49 -25.61
C MET A 317 4.55 -14.20 -25.85
N GLY A 318 5.01 -13.43 -26.84
CA GLY A 318 4.29 -12.24 -27.32
C GLY A 318 4.33 -11.05 -26.36
N ILE A 319 5.26 -11.02 -25.39
CA ILE A 319 5.44 -9.91 -24.42
C ILE A 319 6.88 -9.38 -24.33
N ASP A 320 7.70 -9.60 -25.36
CA ASP A 320 9.13 -9.27 -25.38
C ASP A 320 9.43 -7.78 -25.11
N THR A 321 8.62 -6.87 -25.65
CA THR A 321 8.79 -5.43 -25.43
C THR A 321 8.56 -5.07 -23.97
N MET A 322 7.50 -5.64 -23.37
CA MET A 322 7.22 -5.48 -21.94
C MET A 322 8.36 -6.02 -21.07
N LEU A 323 8.89 -7.22 -21.37
CA LEU A 323 10.00 -7.82 -20.61
C LEU A 323 11.30 -7.01 -20.72
N LYS A 324 11.63 -6.50 -21.91
CA LYS A 324 12.78 -5.60 -22.09
C LYS A 324 12.63 -4.33 -21.26
N SER A 325 11.45 -3.72 -21.31
CA SER A 325 11.15 -2.52 -20.50
C SER A 325 11.20 -2.80 -19.00
N LEU A 326 10.73 -3.96 -18.52
CA LEU A 326 10.92 -4.39 -17.12
C LEU A 326 12.40 -4.47 -16.76
N LYS A 327 13.21 -5.16 -17.58
CA LYS A 327 14.64 -5.34 -17.31
C LYS A 327 15.38 -4.00 -17.26
N GLU A 328 15.14 -3.14 -18.24
CA GLU A 328 15.76 -1.81 -18.33
C GLU A 328 15.34 -0.92 -17.16
N ALA A 329 14.05 -0.85 -16.83
CA ALA A 329 13.55 -0.03 -15.73
C ALA A 329 14.04 -0.52 -14.35
N MET A 330 14.15 -1.84 -14.14
CA MET A 330 14.76 -2.41 -12.93
C MET A 330 16.21 -1.93 -12.76
N VAL A 331 17.02 -2.00 -13.82
CA VAL A 331 18.41 -1.54 -13.78
C VAL A 331 18.48 -0.03 -13.56
N CYS A 332 17.71 0.76 -14.31
CA CYS A 332 17.73 2.22 -14.23
C CYS A 332 17.32 2.75 -12.86
N ARG A 333 16.35 2.10 -12.19
CA ARG A 333 15.77 2.62 -10.93
C ARG A 333 16.37 2.03 -9.66
N LEU A 334 16.89 0.80 -9.71
CA LEU A 334 17.29 0.06 -8.51
C LEU A 334 18.78 -0.31 -8.47
N SER A 335 19.55 -0.02 -9.53
CA SER A 335 21.00 -0.31 -9.53
C SER A 335 21.76 0.44 -8.44
N SER A 336 21.42 1.71 -8.19
CA SER A 336 22.03 2.51 -7.12
C SER A 336 21.75 1.93 -5.73
N THR A 337 20.56 1.35 -5.53
CA THR A 337 20.17 0.69 -4.27
C THR A 337 21.09 -0.48 -3.90
N LEU A 338 21.64 -1.18 -4.90
CA LEU A 338 22.58 -2.30 -4.68
C LEU A 338 23.92 -1.85 -4.09
N HIS A 339 24.24 -0.57 -4.16
CA HIS A 339 25.51 0.00 -3.70
C HIS A 339 25.34 1.00 -2.56
N ASP A 340 24.10 1.27 -2.15
CA ASP A 340 23.80 2.16 -1.06
C ASP A 340 24.12 1.48 0.28
N PRO A 341 25.05 2.04 1.09
CA PRO A 341 25.48 1.43 2.35
C PRO A 341 24.33 1.10 3.30
N ARG A 342 23.25 1.88 3.28
CA ARG A 342 22.09 1.67 4.16
C ARG A 342 21.44 0.31 3.89
N TYR A 343 21.24 -0.02 2.62
CA TYR A 343 20.66 -1.29 2.21
C TYR A 343 21.65 -2.44 2.34
N VAL A 344 22.93 -2.20 2.01
CA VAL A 344 24.00 -3.19 2.15
C VAL A 344 24.15 -3.63 3.61
N PHE A 345 24.27 -2.67 4.54
CA PHE A 345 24.37 -2.99 5.97
C PHE A 345 23.10 -3.66 6.50
N ALA A 346 21.91 -3.16 6.15
CA ALA A 346 20.66 -3.80 6.55
C ALA A 346 20.60 -5.27 6.09
N THR A 347 20.97 -5.55 4.84
CA THR A 347 20.98 -6.91 4.27
C THR A 347 22.06 -7.78 4.91
N LEU A 348 23.25 -7.24 5.17
CA LEU A 348 24.36 -7.97 5.78
C LEU A 348 24.10 -8.35 7.24
N LEU A 349 23.37 -7.50 7.97
CA LEU A 349 23.01 -7.74 9.37
C LEU A 349 21.82 -8.71 9.51
N ASP A 350 21.10 -8.99 8.43
CA ASP A 350 19.97 -9.92 8.44
C ASP A 350 20.46 -11.37 8.35
N PRO A 351 20.25 -12.20 9.38
CA PRO A 351 20.69 -13.59 9.39
C PRO A 351 20.10 -14.43 8.26
N ARG A 352 18.94 -14.03 7.71
CA ARG A 352 18.28 -14.72 6.58
C ARG A 352 19.07 -14.59 5.29
N TYR A 353 19.83 -13.51 5.12
CA TYR A 353 20.46 -13.14 3.84
C TYR A 353 21.99 -13.06 3.92
N LYS A 354 22.55 -12.81 5.09
CA LYS A 354 24.00 -12.64 5.33
C LYS A 354 24.84 -13.72 4.65
N ALA A 355 24.46 -14.99 4.83
CA ALA A 355 25.23 -16.13 4.32
C ALA A 355 24.99 -16.42 2.83
N SER A 356 23.91 -15.91 2.23
CA SER A 356 23.54 -16.23 0.84
C SER A 356 23.96 -15.16 -0.17
N LEU A 357 24.09 -13.90 0.25
CA LEU A 357 24.38 -12.77 -0.66
C LEU A 357 25.79 -12.21 -0.54
N PHE A 358 26.45 -12.38 0.61
CA PHE A 358 27.77 -11.79 0.89
C PHE A 358 28.83 -12.83 1.24
N ALA A 359 28.53 -14.12 1.07
CA ALA A 359 29.50 -15.19 1.21
C ALA A 359 30.14 -15.48 -0.16
N GLU A 360 31.08 -14.63 -0.56
CA GLU A 360 32.17 -14.95 -1.50
C GLU A 360 33.47 -14.33 -1.00
#